data_AF-A0A3D5BEB7-F1
#
_entry.id   AF-A0A3D5BEB7-F1
#
_cell.length_a   1.000
_cell.length_b   1.000
_cell.length_c   1.000
_cell.angle_alpha   90.00
_cell.angle_beta   90.00
_cell.angle_gamma   90.00
#
_symmetry.space_group_name_H-M   'P 1'
#
loop_
_entity.id
_entity.type
_entity.pdbx_description
1 polymer ?
#
loop_
_entity_poly.entity_id
_entity_poly.type
_entity_poly.pdbx_seq_one_letter_code
_entity_poly.pdbx_strand_id
1 'polypeptide(L)'
;MKISTAVLITGQAGLLVVILLFVANIPAVEQFNAQQCQQMQQELDDNRNTQRRGYSLKNADALKAAEQSLSQQIYHHCVKPIASPSPGTKNRIFPVKRKPYEYTDNRGADAVMSARQFFASAVEVRAPYQGRQLTEWLKYYQEPRSCFGVQQTSQIVECVNNRQKAQQRFEAQWQQQRLQILSDQRTQ
;
A
#
# COMPACT_ATOMS: atom_id res chain seq x y z
N MET A 1 27.33 -29.28 56.55
CA MET A 1 26.76 -28.39 55.50
C MET A 1 27.57 -28.52 54.22
N LYS A 2 27.30 -29.50 53.34
CA LYS A 2 27.95 -29.63 52.02
C LYS A 2 26.99 -30.02 50.88
N ILE A 3 25.69 -30.15 51.19
CA ILE A 3 24.69 -30.69 50.26
C ILE A 3 24.09 -29.58 49.36
N SER A 4 24.09 -28.31 49.82
CA SER A 4 23.51 -27.20 49.05
C SER A 4 24.29 -26.80 47.80
N THR A 5 25.62 -26.99 47.75
CA THR A 5 26.43 -26.60 46.59
C THR A 5 26.33 -27.59 45.43
N ALA A 6 26.21 -28.89 45.72
CA ALA A 6 26.07 -29.92 44.70
C ALA A 6 24.75 -29.79 43.90
N VAL A 7 23.65 -29.49 44.60
CA VAL A 7 22.31 -29.31 43.98
C VAL A 7 22.26 -28.05 43.08
N LEU A 8 22.95 -26.98 43.49
CA LEU A 8 23.08 -25.74 42.69
C LEU A 8 23.87 -25.98 41.39
N ILE A 9 24.95 -26.77 41.44
CA ILE A 9 25.79 -27.07 40.27
C ILE A 9 25.06 -27.97 39.28
N THR A 10 24.36 -29.01 39.77
CA THR A 10 23.56 -29.88 38.90
C THR A 10 22.39 -29.14 38.26
N GLY A 11 21.77 -28.20 38.98
CA GLY A 11 20.71 -27.33 38.44
C GLY A 11 21.22 -26.38 37.36
N GLN A 12 22.39 -25.76 37.55
CA GLN A 12 23.02 -24.91 36.53
C GLN A 12 23.44 -25.70 35.29
N ALA A 13 24.00 -26.90 35.46
CA ALA A 13 24.37 -27.76 34.34
C ALA A 13 23.15 -28.17 33.50
N GLY A 14 22.04 -28.54 34.15
CA GLY A 14 20.79 -28.86 33.47
C GLY A 14 20.22 -27.65 32.68
N LEU A 15 20.23 -26.46 33.28
CA LEU A 15 19.78 -25.23 32.61
C LEU A 15 20.64 -24.91 31.37
N LEU A 16 21.96 -25.06 31.47
CA LEU A 16 22.88 -24.81 30.34
C LEU A 16 22.66 -25.79 29.18
N VAL A 17 22.39 -27.07 29.48
CA VAL A 17 22.07 -28.07 28.45
C VAL A 17 20.75 -27.73 27.75
N VAL A 18 19.73 -27.30 28.49
CA VAL A 18 18.46 -26.87 27.90
C VAL A 18 18.65 -25.66 26.99
N ILE A 19 19.41 -24.64 27.42
CA ILE A 19 19.70 -23.45 26.61
C ILE A 19 20.46 -23.82 25.33
N LEU A 20 21.45 -24.71 25.40
CA LEU A 20 22.21 -25.16 24.23
C LEU A 20 21.32 -25.89 23.20
N LEU A 21 20.35 -26.68 23.64
CA LEU A 21 19.39 -27.35 22.76
C LEU A 21 18.46 -26.34 22.05
N PHE A 22 18.09 -25.24 22.71
CA PHE A 22 17.28 -24.19 22.08
C PHE A 22 18.07 -23.37 21.05
N VAL A 23 19.35 -23.07 21.31
CA VAL A 23 20.18 -22.29 20.37
C VAL A 23 20.55 -23.10 19.11
N ALA A 24 20.74 -24.42 19.25
CA ALA A 24 21.07 -25.29 18.12
C ALA A 24 19.93 -25.47 17.10
N ASN A 25 18.68 -25.16 17.49
CA ASN A 25 17.49 -25.27 16.64
C ASN A 25 17.03 -23.94 16.05
N ILE A 26 17.81 -22.86 16.16
CA ILE A 26 17.48 -21.60 15.50
C ILE A 26 17.73 -21.78 14.01
N PRO A 27 16.70 -21.75 13.13
CA PRO A 27 16.92 -21.78 11.70
C PRO A 27 17.76 -20.57 11.33
N ALA A 28 18.91 -20.80 10.69
CA ALA A 28 19.67 -19.73 10.08
C ALA A 28 18.74 -19.05 9.06
N VAL A 29 18.47 -17.76 9.27
CA VAL A 29 17.78 -16.95 8.26
C VAL A 29 18.76 -16.84 7.09
N GLU A 30 18.48 -17.57 6.01
CA GLU A 30 19.16 -17.42 4.73
C GLU A 30 18.96 -15.97 4.25
N GLN A 31 19.93 -15.10 4.52
CA GLN A 31 19.90 -13.71 4.09
C GLN A 31 20.51 -13.64 2.69
N PHE A 32 19.73 -13.18 1.71
CA PHE A 32 20.26 -12.91 0.39
C PHE A 32 21.23 -11.72 0.43
N ASN A 33 22.25 -11.77 -0.41
CA ASN A 33 23.16 -10.64 -0.58
C ASN A 33 22.38 -9.44 -1.16
N ALA A 34 22.82 -8.22 -0.84
CA ALA A 34 22.26 -6.99 -1.38
C ALA A 34 22.12 -7.00 -2.92
N GLN A 35 23.06 -7.62 -3.64
CA GLN A 35 22.98 -7.76 -5.10
C GLN A 35 21.83 -8.67 -5.56
N GLN A 36 21.59 -9.78 -4.87
CA GLN A 36 20.48 -10.70 -5.18
C GLN A 36 19.12 -10.04 -4.92
N CYS A 37 19.03 -9.27 -3.83
CA CYS A 37 17.86 -8.46 -3.53
C CYS A 37 17.58 -7.39 -4.61
N GLN A 38 18.63 -6.73 -5.11
CA GLN A 38 18.50 -5.77 -6.20
C GLN A 38 18.03 -6.45 -7.49
N GLN A 39 18.56 -7.62 -7.81
CA GLN A 39 18.15 -8.37 -9.00
C GLN A 39 16.67 -8.77 -8.93
N MET A 40 16.21 -9.36 -7.82
CA MET A 40 14.79 -9.72 -7.66
C MET A 40 13.88 -8.49 -7.70
N GLN A 41 14.33 -7.36 -7.16
CA GLN A 41 13.59 -6.10 -7.23
C GLN A 41 13.44 -5.62 -8.69
N GLN A 42 14.50 -5.74 -9.49
CA GLN A 42 14.46 -5.42 -10.92
C GLN A 42 13.50 -6.34 -11.68
N GLU A 43 13.55 -7.66 -11.42
CA GLU A 43 12.63 -8.63 -12.03
C GLU A 43 11.16 -8.33 -11.69
N LEU A 44 10.89 -7.90 -10.45
CA LEU A 44 9.56 -7.50 -10.02
C LEU A 44 9.08 -6.22 -10.71
N ASP A 45 9.96 -5.25 -10.93
CA ASP A 45 9.65 -4.04 -11.67
C ASP A 45 9.43 -4.32 -13.16
N ASP A 46 10.21 -5.21 -13.76
CA ASP A 46 10.03 -5.67 -15.15
C ASP A 46 8.71 -6.43 -15.34
N ASN A 47 8.33 -7.25 -14.37
CA ASN A 47 7.02 -7.90 -14.34
C ASN A 47 5.89 -6.84 -14.34
N ARG A 48 5.96 -5.85 -13.43
CA ARG A 48 4.97 -4.76 -13.36
C ARG A 48 4.92 -3.91 -14.63
N ASN A 49 6.09 -3.65 -15.22
CA ASN A 49 6.18 -2.95 -16.50
C ASN A 49 5.53 -3.77 -17.62
N THR A 50 5.71 -5.08 -17.62
CA THR A 50 5.04 -5.99 -18.58
C THR A 50 3.53 -5.97 -18.38
N GLN A 51 3.05 -5.99 -17.14
CA GLN A 51 1.63 -5.83 -16.82
C GLN A 51 1.06 -4.49 -17.35
N ARG A 52 1.81 -3.38 -17.20
CA ARG A 52 1.41 -2.04 -17.68
C ARG A 52 1.41 -1.91 -19.21
N ARG A 53 2.36 -2.55 -19.90
CA ARG A 53 2.47 -2.49 -21.37
C ARG A 53 1.44 -3.39 -22.08
N GLY A 54 0.78 -4.26 -21.34
CA GLY A 54 -0.17 -5.23 -21.85
C GLY A 54 0.49 -6.56 -22.19
N TYR A 55 -0.21 -7.65 -21.92
CA TYR A 55 0.26 -9.02 -22.07
C TYR A 55 -0.86 -9.93 -22.58
N SER A 56 -0.50 -11.10 -23.11
CA SER A 56 -1.46 -12.11 -23.56
C SER A 56 -2.19 -12.74 -22.37
N LEU A 57 -3.50 -12.99 -22.49
CA LEU A 57 -4.30 -13.66 -21.46
C LEU A 57 -3.73 -15.01 -21.03
N LYS A 58 -3.04 -15.73 -21.94
CA LYS A 58 -2.37 -17.01 -21.62
C LYS A 58 -1.28 -16.87 -20.56
N ASN A 59 -0.67 -15.69 -20.44
CA ASN A 59 0.43 -15.42 -19.53
C ASN A 59 -0.04 -14.72 -18.23
N ALA A 60 -1.36 -14.48 -18.08
CA ALA A 60 -1.90 -13.72 -16.96
C ALA A 60 -1.57 -14.34 -15.61
N ASP A 61 -1.87 -15.64 -15.47
CA ASP A 61 -1.66 -16.36 -14.22
C ASP A 61 -0.18 -16.51 -13.90
N ALA A 62 0.65 -16.72 -14.92
CA ALA A 62 2.10 -16.82 -14.78
C ALA A 62 2.73 -15.50 -14.31
N LEU A 63 2.34 -14.36 -14.91
CA LEU A 63 2.82 -13.03 -14.51
C LEU A 63 2.42 -12.71 -13.07
N LYS A 64 1.18 -13.02 -12.70
CA LYS A 64 0.67 -12.81 -11.34
C LYS A 64 1.36 -13.71 -10.31
N ALA A 65 1.56 -14.99 -10.63
CA ALA A 65 2.29 -15.92 -9.77
C ALA A 65 3.75 -15.49 -9.59
N ALA A 66 4.40 -15.03 -10.66
CA ALA A 66 5.76 -14.52 -10.60
C ALA A 66 5.86 -13.27 -9.71
N GLU A 67 4.97 -12.27 -9.87
CA GLU A 67 4.94 -11.09 -8.99
C GLU A 67 4.76 -11.49 -7.52
N GLN A 68 3.82 -12.39 -7.23
CA GLN A 68 3.58 -12.85 -5.87
C GLN A 68 4.80 -13.56 -5.28
N SER A 69 5.42 -14.47 -6.03
CA SER A 69 6.61 -15.20 -5.57
C SER A 69 7.81 -14.28 -5.30
N LEU A 70 8.09 -13.32 -6.20
CA LEU A 70 9.17 -12.35 -6.04
C LEU A 70 8.91 -11.45 -4.83
N SER A 71 7.67 -10.99 -4.65
CA SER A 71 7.32 -10.15 -3.51
C SER A 71 7.52 -10.87 -2.17
N GLN A 72 7.18 -12.16 -2.10
CA GLN A 72 7.38 -12.98 -0.90
C GLN A 72 8.86 -13.20 -0.64
N GLN A 73 9.66 -13.53 -1.66
CA GLN A 73 11.10 -13.74 -1.51
C GLN A 73 11.80 -12.46 -1.04
N ILE A 74 11.46 -11.31 -1.63
CA ILE A 74 11.99 -10.01 -1.20
C ILE A 74 11.56 -9.71 0.25
N TYR A 75 10.30 -9.97 0.62
CA TYR A 75 9.82 -9.74 1.97
C TYR A 75 10.53 -10.60 3.01
N HIS A 76 10.72 -11.90 2.74
CA HIS A 76 11.32 -12.82 3.70
C HIS A 76 12.84 -12.68 3.81
N HIS A 77 13.53 -12.37 2.69
CA HIS A 77 14.99 -12.48 2.63
C HIS A 77 15.71 -11.14 2.44
N CYS A 78 15.01 -10.06 2.04
CA CYS A 78 15.61 -8.75 1.75
C CYS A 78 15.17 -7.64 2.72
N VAL A 79 14.29 -7.93 3.69
CA VAL A 79 13.94 -6.99 4.76
C VAL A 79 15.11 -6.91 5.76
N LYS A 80 15.93 -5.85 5.57
CA LYS A 80 17.08 -5.39 6.39
C LYS A 80 17.91 -6.49 7.09
N PRO A 81 19.00 -6.94 6.46
CA PRO A 81 20.15 -7.44 7.21
C PRO A 81 20.77 -6.32 8.06
N ILE A 82 21.27 -6.68 9.26
CA ILE A 82 22.13 -5.84 10.10
C ILE A 82 23.23 -5.31 9.18
N ALA A 83 23.36 -3.98 9.08
CA ALA A 83 24.35 -3.35 8.21
C ALA A 83 25.72 -4.01 8.42
N SER A 84 26.28 -4.61 7.37
CA SER A 84 27.68 -4.98 7.40
C SER A 84 28.49 -3.71 7.74
N PRO A 85 29.35 -3.72 8.76
CA PRO A 85 30.10 -2.53 9.11
C PRO A 85 30.99 -2.18 7.93
N SER A 86 30.67 -1.07 7.25
CA SER A 86 31.59 -0.43 6.31
C SER A 86 32.90 -0.14 7.06
N PRO A 87 34.07 -0.51 6.51
CA PRO A 87 35.35 -0.21 7.15
C PRO A 87 35.47 1.32 7.33
N GLY A 88 35.69 1.72 8.58
CA GLY A 88 35.28 3.02 9.10
C GLY A 88 35.94 4.24 8.46
N THR A 89 35.11 5.26 8.23
CA THR A 89 35.56 6.65 8.16
C THR A 89 35.16 7.34 9.46
N LYS A 90 36.15 7.55 10.34
CA LYS A 90 35.98 8.32 11.58
C LYS A 90 35.73 9.80 11.23
N ASN A 91 34.47 10.19 11.08
CA ASN A 91 34.14 11.60 10.97
C ASN A 91 34.01 12.21 12.37
N ARG A 92 34.99 13.04 12.74
CA ARG A 92 34.94 13.90 13.93
C ARG A 92 33.72 14.82 13.82
N ILE A 93 32.80 14.69 14.78
CA ILE A 93 31.63 15.58 14.89
C ILE A 93 32.12 16.91 15.45
N PHE A 94 32.32 17.90 14.57
CA PHE A 94 32.35 19.30 14.98
C PHE A 94 30.92 19.86 14.87
N PRO A 95 30.44 20.65 15.85
CA PRO A 95 29.11 21.25 15.77
C PRO A 95 29.11 22.37 14.71
N VAL A 96 28.59 22.06 13.52
CA VAL A 96 28.37 23.07 12.48
C VAL A 96 27.12 23.88 12.86
N LYS A 97 27.33 25.16 13.20
CA LYS A 97 26.23 26.14 13.35
C LYS A 97 25.46 26.23 12.04
N ARG A 98 24.18 25.84 12.04
CA ARG A 98 23.31 25.95 10.87
C ARG A 98 22.97 27.43 10.63
N LYS A 99 23.27 27.95 9.44
CA LYS A 99 22.71 29.22 8.96
C LYS A 99 21.29 28.97 8.43
N PRO A 100 20.37 29.96 8.49
CA PRO A 100 19.05 29.83 7.90
C PRO A 100 19.16 29.56 6.39
N TYR A 101 18.35 28.63 5.91
CA TYR A 101 18.26 28.27 4.51
C TYR A 101 17.51 29.37 3.75
N GLU A 102 18.22 30.09 2.88
CA GLU A 102 17.64 31.00 1.90
C GLU A 102 17.52 30.25 0.58
N TYR A 103 16.29 30.03 0.13
CA TYR A 103 15.96 29.33 -1.13
C TYR A 103 16.20 30.28 -2.30
N THR A 104 17.26 30.06 -3.07
CA THR A 104 17.44 30.70 -4.38
C THR A 104 17.11 29.71 -5.49
N ASP A 105 16.02 29.99 -6.21
CA ASP A 105 15.59 29.23 -7.39
C ASP A 105 16.51 29.56 -8.57
N ASN A 106 17.52 28.72 -8.80
CA ASN A 106 18.31 28.75 -10.03
C ASN A 106 17.82 27.66 -10.99
N ARG A 107 16.61 27.79 -11.50
CA ARG A 107 16.22 27.11 -12.76
C ARG A 107 16.74 27.92 -13.95
N GLY A 108 18.06 27.86 -14.12
CA GLY A 108 18.73 28.14 -15.38
C GLY A 108 18.46 27.01 -16.37
N ALA A 109 18.25 27.40 -17.61
CA ALA A 109 17.86 26.62 -18.77
C ALA A 109 18.79 25.41 -19.06
N ASP A 110 18.30 24.57 -19.96
CA ASP A 110 19.00 23.48 -20.67
C ASP A 110 18.81 22.05 -20.12
N ALA A 111 17.57 21.57 -20.22
CA ALA A 111 17.30 20.17 -20.58
C ALA A 111 15.96 20.09 -21.32
N VAL A 112 16.00 20.30 -22.64
CA VAL A 112 14.86 20.00 -23.53
C VAL A 112 14.78 18.48 -23.68
N MET A 113 14.29 17.81 -22.65
CA MET A 113 13.57 16.55 -22.85
C MET A 113 12.16 16.96 -23.23
N SER A 114 11.70 16.53 -24.41
CA SER A 114 10.31 16.65 -24.84
C SER A 114 9.43 15.92 -23.83
N ALA A 115 9.04 16.64 -22.78
CA ALA A 115 8.03 16.24 -21.85
C ALA A 115 6.74 16.20 -22.67
N ARG A 116 6.33 14.99 -23.06
CA ARG A 116 4.92 14.74 -23.36
C ARG A 116 4.15 15.41 -22.22
N GLN A 117 3.37 16.44 -22.54
CA GLN A 117 2.53 17.12 -21.57
C GLN A 117 1.67 16.07 -20.89
N PHE A 118 2.02 15.72 -19.66
CA PHE A 118 1.15 14.95 -18.80
C PHE A 118 0.01 15.89 -18.45
N PHE A 119 -1.10 15.77 -19.16
CA PHE A 119 -2.37 16.35 -18.75
C PHE A 119 -2.83 15.59 -17.52
N ALA A 120 -2.36 16.01 -16.34
CA ALA A 120 -3.00 15.64 -15.09
C ALA A 120 -4.32 16.40 -15.05
N SER A 121 -5.39 15.81 -15.59
CA SER A 121 -6.73 16.27 -15.29
C SER A 121 -6.89 16.15 -13.77
N ALA A 122 -7.10 17.28 -13.10
CA ALA A 122 -7.49 17.25 -11.70
C ALA A 122 -8.84 16.54 -11.63
N VAL A 123 -8.84 15.26 -11.24
CA VAL A 123 -10.06 14.50 -10.99
C VAL A 123 -10.61 14.97 -9.66
N GLU A 124 -11.40 16.05 -9.71
CA GLU A 124 -12.20 16.44 -8.56
C GLU A 124 -13.25 15.36 -8.32
N VAL A 125 -13.11 14.64 -7.20
CA VAL A 125 -14.13 13.71 -6.73
C VAL A 125 -15.29 14.53 -6.18
N ARG A 126 -16.17 14.98 -7.07
CA ARG A 126 -17.42 15.64 -6.67
C ARG A 126 -18.44 14.59 -6.29
N ALA A 127 -19.12 14.82 -5.17
CA ALA A 127 -20.32 14.05 -4.85
C ALA A 127 -21.34 14.21 -6.00
N PRO A 128 -22.07 13.14 -6.39
CA PRO A 128 -22.99 13.18 -7.53
C PRO A 128 -24.14 14.17 -7.31
N TYR A 129 -24.48 14.46 -6.04
CA TYR A 129 -25.57 15.34 -5.65
C TYR A 129 -25.13 16.33 -4.57
N GLN A 130 -25.81 17.48 -4.52
CA GLN A 130 -25.56 18.54 -3.54
C GLN A 130 -26.87 19.03 -2.91
N GLY A 131 -26.78 19.65 -1.74
CA GLY A 131 -27.90 20.29 -1.05
C GLY A 131 -29.09 19.36 -0.80
N ARG A 132 -30.30 19.82 -1.17
CA ARG A 132 -31.55 19.07 -0.95
C ARG A 132 -31.58 17.76 -1.72
N GLN A 133 -31.04 17.72 -2.93
CA GLN A 133 -30.98 16.50 -3.74
C GLN A 133 -30.13 15.42 -3.07
N LEU A 134 -29.01 15.80 -2.44
CA LEU A 134 -28.18 14.87 -1.69
C LEU A 134 -28.95 14.28 -0.49
N THR A 135 -29.66 15.14 0.25
CA THR A 135 -30.43 14.71 1.42
C THR A 135 -31.52 13.70 1.04
N GLU A 136 -32.23 13.95 -0.06
CA GLU A 136 -33.27 13.03 -0.54
C GLU A 136 -32.68 11.75 -1.15
N TRP A 137 -31.53 11.84 -1.83
CA TRP A 137 -30.80 10.65 -2.28
C TRP A 137 -30.41 9.74 -1.11
N LEU A 138 -29.86 10.30 -0.03
CA LEU A 138 -29.47 9.54 1.17
C LEU A 138 -30.66 8.90 1.89
N LYS A 139 -31.86 9.48 1.79
CA LYS A 139 -33.10 8.87 2.28
C LYS A 139 -33.59 7.76 1.35
N TYR A 140 -33.48 7.98 0.04
CA TYR A 140 -33.97 7.06 -0.99
C TYR A 140 -33.12 5.78 -1.07
N TYR A 141 -31.80 5.91 -1.07
CA TYR A 141 -30.88 4.79 -1.25
C TYR A 141 -30.08 4.51 0.01
N GLN A 142 -30.30 3.32 0.57
CA GLN A 142 -29.48 2.76 1.64
C GLN A 142 -28.75 1.54 1.11
N GLU A 143 -27.42 1.56 1.18
CA GLU A 143 -26.58 0.45 0.71
C GLU A 143 -26.92 -0.82 1.53
N PRO A 144 -27.18 -1.96 0.89
CA PRO A 144 -27.50 -3.20 1.61
C PRO A 144 -26.28 -3.71 2.36
N ARG A 145 -26.51 -4.39 3.50
CA ARG A 145 -25.43 -4.91 4.35
C ARG A 145 -24.45 -5.84 3.64
N SER A 146 -24.92 -6.55 2.62
CA SER A 146 -24.09 -7.43 1.79
C SER A 146 -23.03 -6.70 0.97
N CYS A 147 -23.16 -5.39 0.74
CA CYS A 147 -22.23 -4.59 -0.04
C CYS A 147 -21.12 -3.94 0.78
N PHE A 148 -21.12 -4.08 2.11
CA PHE A 148 -20.05 -3.57 2.96
C PHE A 148 -18.94 -4.61 3.10
N GLY A 149 -17.69 -4.20 2.81
CA GLY A 149 -16.52 -5.05 3.03
C GLY A 149 -16.38 -6.23 2.07
N VAL A 150 -17.05 -6.19 0.92
CA VAL A 150 -16.97 -7.25 -0.11
C VAL A 150 -15.56 -7.36 -0.70
N GLN A 151 -15.04 -8.58 -0.78
CA GLN A 151 -13.74 -8.87 -1.40
C GLN A 151 -13.86 -9.55 -2.78
N GLN A 152 -15.02 -10.14 -3.06
CA GLN A 152 -15.26 -10.86 -4.32
C GLN A 152 -15.65 -9.88 -5.42
N THR A 153 -14.92 -9.94 -6.55
CA THR A 153 -15.15 -9.05 -7.70
C THR A 153 -16.58 -9.12 -8.23
N SER A 154 -17.20 -10.31 -8.26
CA SER A 154 -18.58 -10.49 -8.72
C SER A 154 -19.58 -9.72 -7.85
N GLN A 155 -19.46 -9.82 -6.53
CA GLN A 155 -20.31 -9.12 -5.57
C GLN A 155 -20.08 -7.60 -5.63
N ILE A 156 -18.81 -7.17 -5.80
CA ILE A 156 -18.49 -5.75 -6.00
C ILE A 156 -19.21 -5.22 -7.24
N VAL A 157 -19.14 -5.92 -8.36
CA VAL A 157 -19.81 -5.52 -9.62
C VAL A 157 -21.32 -5.46 -9.44
N GLU A 158 -21.90 -6.44 -8.74
CA GLU A 158 -23.34 -6.44 -8.45
C GLU A 158 -23.76 -5.23 -7.61
N CYS A 159 -23.03 -4.93 -6.54
CA CYS A 159 -23.29 -3.76 -5.69
C CYS A 159 -23.23 -2.45 -6.48
N VAL A 160 -22.19 -2.28 -7.30
CA VAL A 160 -22.04 -1.09 -8.15
C VAL A 160 -23.18 -0.97 -9.15
N ASN A 161 -23.55 -2.07 -9.82
CA ASN A 161 -24.66 -2.09 -10.78
C ASN A 161 -26.00 -1.77 -10.12
N ASN A 162 -26.26 -2.30 -8.92
CA ASN A 162 -27.49 -2.05 -8.18
C ASN A 162 -27.58 -0.59 -7.73
N ARG A 163 -26.48 -0.03 -7.22
CA ARG A 163 -26.39 1.40 -6.89
C ARG A 163 -26.65 2.28 -8.11
N GLN A 164 -26.07 1.95 -9.27
CA GLN A 164 -26.27 2.70 -10.51
C GLN A 164 -27.74 2.65 -10.98
N LYS A 165 -28.41 1.50 -10.88
CA LYS A 165 -29.84 1.38 -11.19
C LYS A 165 -30.70 2.22 -10.26
N ALA A 166 -30.40 2.23 -8.96
CA ALA A 166 -31.09 3.07 -8.00
C ALA A 166 -30.89 4.56 -8.32
N GLN A 167 -29.68 4.93 -8.71
CA GLN A 167 -29.34 6.29 -9.12
C GLN A 167 -30.20 6.77 -10.31
N GLN A 168 -30.29 5.95 -11.37
CA GLN A 168 -31.11 6.27 -12.54
C GLN A 168 -32.59 6.45 -12.19
N ARG A 169 -33.13 5.60 -11.32
CA ARG A 169 -34.54 5.69 -10.87
C ARG A 169 -34.79 6.95 -10.04
N PHE A 170 -33.88 7.25 -9.13
CA PHE A 170 -33.96 8.47 -8.33
C PHE A 170 -33.89 9.71 -9.21
N GLU A 171 -32.99 9.76 -10.19
CA GLU A 171 -32.89 10.90 -11.10
C GLU A 171 -34.18 11.11 -11.88
N ALA A 172 -34.78 10.05 -12.41
CA ALA A 172 -36.07 10.14 -13.10
C ALA A 172 -37.17 10.74 -12.20
N GLN A 173 -37.25 10.30 -10.94
CA GLN A 173 -38.23 10.81 -9.97
C GLN A 173 -37.91 12.25 -9.53
N TRP A 174 -36.63 12.56 -9.34
CA TRP A 174 -36.14 13.86 -8.87
C TRP A 174 -36.39 14.96 -9.90
N GLN A 175 -36.24 14.68 -11.21
CA GLN A 175 -36.54 15.66 -12.25
C GLN A 175 -37.99 16.16 -12.16
N GLN A 176 -38.93 15.27 -11.84
CA GLN A 176 -40.35 15.62 -11.68
C GLN A 176 -40.58 16.45 -10.40
N GLN A 177 -40.01 16.02 -9.27
CA GLN A 177 -40.12 16.74 -7.99
C GLN A 177 -39.46 18.13 -8.02
N ARG A 178 -38.34 18.27 -8.74
CA ARG A 178 -37.64 19.54 -8.88
C ARG A 178 -38.51 20.61 -9.52
N LEU A 179 -39.34 20.24 -10.51
CA LEU A 179 -40.26 21.17 -11.17
C LEU A 179 -41.33 21.70 -10.19
N GLN A 180 -41.82 20.83 -9.29
CA GLN A 180 -42.79 21.21 -8.25
C GLN A 180 -42.17 22.14 -7.20
N ILE A 181 -40.94 21.85 -6.76
CA ILE A 181 -40.22 22.71 -5.82
C ILE A 181 -40.00 24.11 -6.42
N LEU A 182 -39.68 24.19 -7.71
CA LEU A 182 -39.48 25.46 -8.41
C LEU A 182 -40.79 26.25 -8.60
N SER A 183 -41.94 25.59 -8.74
CA SER A 183 -43.24 26.29 -8.80
C SER A 183 -43.67 26.84 -7.44
N ASP A 184 -43.42 26.11 -6.36
CA ASP A 184 -43.75 26.55 -4.99
C ASP A 184 -42.89 27.75 -4.56
N GLN A 185 -41.63 27.80 -4.98
CA GLN A 185 -40.75 28.95 -4.71
C GLN A 185 -41.17 30.24 -5.45
N ARG A 186 -41.99 30.14 -6.50
CA ARG A 186 -42.47 31.31 -7.27
C ARG A 186 -43.78 31.88 -6.71
N THR A 187 -44.45 31.16 -5.80
CA THR A 187 -45.72 31.57 -5.20
C THR A 187 -45.58 32.14 -3.78
N GLN A 188 -44.34 32.24 -3.27
CA GLN A 188 -43.96 32.97 -2.06
C GLN A 188 -43.20 34.23 -2.43
#